data_AF-A0A0K8T8F8-F1
#
_entry.id   AF-A0A0K8T8F8-F1
#
_cell.length_a   1.000
_cell.length_b   1.000
_cell.length_c   1.000
_cell.angle_alpha   90.00
_cell.angle_beta   90.00
_cell.angle_gamma   90.00
#
_symmetry.space_group_name_H-M   'P 1'
#
loop_
_entity.id
_entity.type
_entity.pdbx_description
1 polymer ?
#
loop_
_entity_poly.entity_id
_entity_poly.type
_entity_poly.pdbx_seq_one_letter_code
_entity_poly.pdbx_strand_id
1 'polypeptide(L)'
;PFTVDATNQIHCIEDFHKKFAPRCCVCQLPIMPEPGQDETVRVVALDRSFHIACYKCEDCGLVLSSEAEGRGCYPLDDHVLCKSCNAKRVQALTSHMTTEL
;
A
#
# COMPACT_ATOMS: atom_id res chain seq x y z
N PRO A 1 -15.47 -22.96 9.01
CA PRO A 1 -16.43 -21.85 9.26
C PRO A 1 -16.87 -21.27 7.90
N PHE A 2 -18.10 -20.79 7.79
CA PHE A 2 -18.71 -20.32 6.54
C PHE A 2 -19.34 -18.93 6.75
N THR A 3 -19.45 -18.16 5.67
CA THR A 3 -20.10 -16.85 5.67
C THR A 3 -21.07 -16.76 4.49
N VAL A 4 -22.02 -15.82 4.58
CA VAL A 4 -23.00 -15.53 3.51
C VAL A 4 -22.76 -14.13 2.99
N ASP A 5 -22.77 -13.96 1.66
CA ASP A 5 -22.61 -12.64 1.04
C ASP A 5 -23.97 -11.92 0.86
N ALA A 6 -23.94 -10.69 0.34
CA ALA A 6 -25.13 -9.86 0.10
C ALA A 6 -26.13 -10.46 -0.91
N THR A 7 -25.70 -11.43 -1.73
CA THR A 7 -26.53 -12.20 -2.66
C THR A 7 -26.98 -13.55 -2.11
N ASN A 8 -26.78 -13.78 -0.80
CA ASN A 8 -27.22 -14.96 -0.08
C ASN A 8 -26.51 -16.27 -0.48
N GLN A 9 -25.32 -16.19 -1.11
CA GLN A 9 -24.50 -17.36 -1.43
C GLN A 9 -23.60 -17.71 -0.24
N ILE A 10 -23.49 -19.00 0.04
CA ILE A 10 -22.64 -19.51 1.11
C ILE A 10 -21.22 -19.67 0.55
N HIS A 11 -20.27 -18.93 1.13
CA HIS A 11 -18.85 -19.03 0.83
C HIS A 11 -18.09 -19.60 2.04
N CYS A 12 -17.02 -20.36 1.79
CA CYS A 12 -16.04 -20.55 2.86
C CYS A 12 -15.36 -19.20 3.15
N ILE A 13 -14.94 -18.98 4.39
CA ILE A 13 -14.32 -17.69 4.79
C ILE A 13 -13.14 -17.34 3.89
N GLU A 14 -12.35 -18.34 3.49
CA GLU A 14 -11.22 -18.14 2.59
C GLU A 14 -11.64 -17.63 1.20
N ASP A 15 -12.68 -18.20 0.60
CA ASP A 15 -13.17 -17.79 -0.73
C ASP A 15 -13.83 -16.42 -0.68
N PHE A 16 -14.59 -16.15 0.38
CA PHE A 16 -15.15 -14.83 0.64
C PHE A 16 -14.04 -13.78 0.74
N HIS A 17 -13.00 -14.01 1.55
CA HIS A 17 -11.86 -13.11 1.63
C HIS A 17 -11.13 -12.98 0.29
N LYS A 18 -10.89 -14.07 -0.45
CA LYS A 18 -10.26 -13.97 -1.79
C LYS A 18 -11.06 -13.10 -2.76
N LYS A 19 -12.39 -13.11 -2.67
CA LYS A 19 -13.28 -12.37 -3.55
C LYS A 19 -13.46 -10.92 -3.15
N PHE A 20 -13.56 -10.64 -1.85
CA PHE A 20 -13.95 -9.34 -1.33
C PHE A 20 -12.85 -8.59 -0.58
N ALA A 21 -11.72 -9.22 -0.26
CA ALA A 21 -10.62 -8.55 0.42
C ALA A 21 -9.98 -7.48 -0.48
N PRO A 22 -9.53 -6.36 0.10
CA PRO A 22 -8.75 -5.36 -0.62
C PRO A 22 -7.47 -5.99 -1.16
N ARG A 23 -7.06 -5.56 -2.36
CA ARG A 23 -5.83 -6.03 -3.01
C ARG A 23 -4.69 -5.08 -2.73
N CYS A 24 -3.51 -5.62 -2.51
CA CYS A 24 -2.30 -4.81 -2.40
C CYS A 24 -1.93 -4.25 -3.77
N CYS A 25 -1.70 -2.93 -3.85
CA CYS A 25 -1.31 -2.28 -5.10
C CYS A 25 0.06 -2.76 -5.64
N VAL A 26 0.95 -3.25 -4.77
CA VAL A 26 2.30 -3.69 -5.17
C VAL A 26 2.31 -5.14 -5.66
N CYS A 27 1.80 -6.08 -4.88
CA CYS A 27 1.86 -7.51 -5.23
C CYS A 27 0.56 -8.05 -5.87
N GLN A 28 -0.50 -7.24 -5.93
CA GLN A 28 -1.82 -7.59 -6.46
C GLN A 28 -2.54 -8.75 -5.74
N LEU A 29 -1.96 -9.23 -4.63
CA LEU A 29 -2.54 -10.26 -3.78
C LEU A 29 -3.55 -9.66 -2.79
N PRO A 30 -4.59 -10.41 -2.41
CA PRO A 30 -5.52 -9.99 -1.37
C PRO A 30 -4.79 -9.79 -0.03
N ILE A 31 -5.18 -8.76 0.71
CA ILE A 31 -4.69 -8.48 2.06
C ILE A 31 -5.63 -9.19 3.02
N MET A 32 -5.24 -10.39 3.43
CA MET A 32 -6.00 -11.26 4.32
C MET A 32 -5.39 -11.27 5.72
N PRO A 33 -6.18 -11.50 6.78
CA PRO A 33 -5.65 -11.71 8.12
C PRO A 33 -4.84 -13.03 8.19
N GLU A 34 -3.95 -13.15 9.16
CA GLU A 34 -3.23 -14.40 9.40
C GLU A 34 -4.18 -15.50 9.91
N PRO A 35 -3.86 -16.79 9.68
CA PRO A 35 -4.68 -17.89 10.17
C PRO A 35 -4.90 -17.82 11.69
N GLY A 36 -6.15 -17.58 12.11
CA GLY A 36 -6.54 -17.46 13.51
C GLY A 36 -6.74 -16.01 14.02
N GLN A 37 -6.57 -15.01 13.17
CA GLN A 37 -6.93 -13.61 13.46
C GLN A 37 -8.20 -13.22 12.71
N ASP A 38 -9.11 -12.49 13.38
CA ASP A 38 -10.32 -11.93 12.76
C ASP A 38 -10.06 -10.57 12.08
N GLU A 39 -9.02 -9.85 12.51
CA GLU A 39 -8.68 -8.52 11.98
C GLU A 39 -7.54 -8.58 10.97
N THR A 40 -7.73 -7.86 9.86
CA THR A 40 -6.71 -7.67 8.83
C THR A 40 -6.09 -6.28 8.96
N VAL A 41 -4.77 -6.25 9.16
CA VAL A 41 -4.01 -5.00 9.21
C VAL A 41 -3.49 -4.67 7.81
N ARG A 42 -3.79 -3.45 7.35
CA ARG A 42 -3.33 -2.94 6.05
C ARG A 42 -2.92 -1.48 6.16
N VAL A 43 -2.05 -1.06 5.26
CA VAL A 43 -1.74 0.37 5.10
C VAL A 43 -2.60 0.94 3.99
N VAL A 44 -3.21 2.11 4.25
CA VAL A 44 -3.97 2.87 3.24
C VAL A 44 -3.23 4.16 2.95
N ALA A 45 -2.86 4.37 1.69
CA ALA A 45 -2.18 5.57 1.22
C ALA A 45 -2.58 5.83 -0.25
N LEU A 46 -2.74 7.10 -0.64
CA LEU A 46 -3.12 7.46 -2.02
C LEU A 46 -4.37 6.71 -2.54
N ASP A 47 -5.38 6.53 -1.69
CA ASP A 47 -6.59 5.73 -1.98
C ASP A 47 -6.32 4.24 -2.31
N ARG A 48 -5.09 3.77 -2.09
CA ARG A 48 -4.64 2.41 -2.36
C ARG A 48 -4.37 1.66 -1.07
N SER A 49 -4.53 0.34 -1.14
CA SER A 49 -4.24 -0.56 -0.03
C SER A 49 -2.92 -1.29 -0.24
N PHE A 50 -2.17 -1.50 0.84
CA PHE A 50 -0.87 -2.17 0.83
C PHE A 50 -0.74 -3.14 2.00
N HIS A 51 -0.04 -4.26 1.79
CA HIS A 51 0.51 -5.01 2.92
C HIS A 51 1.54 -4.14 3.64
N ILE A 52 1.69 -4.33 4.95
CA ILE A 52 2.70 -3.64 5.77
C ILE A 52 4.10 -3.79 5.16
N ALA A 53 4.46 -5.01 4.75
CA ALA A 53 5.75 -5.30 4.12
C ALA A 53 5.88 -4.76 2.68
N CYS A 54 4.75 -4.50 2.01
CA CYS A 54 4.73 -3.96 0.65
C CYS A 54 4.69 -2.44 0.62
N TYR A 55 4.33 -1.79 1.74
CA TYR A 55 4.36 -0.34 1.87
C TYR A 55 5.80 0.14 2.06
N LYS A 56 6.51 0.30 0.95
CA LYS A 56 7.93 0.64 0.89
C LYS A 56 8.19 1.70 -0.16
N CYS A 57 9.25 2.47 0.05
CA CYS A 57 9.75 3.44 -0.92
C CYS A 57 10.06 2.73 -2.24
N GLU A 58 9.51 3.24 -3.34
CA GLU A 58 9.72 2.66 -4.68
C GLU A 58 11.19 2.72 -5.13
N ASP A 59 11.93 3.74 -4.73
CA ASP A 59 13.34 3.93 -5.14
C ASP A 59 14.33 3.06 -4.37
N CYS A 60 14.18 2.96 -3.04
CA CYS A 60 15.18 2.34 -2.18
C CYS A 60 14.68 1.10 -1.42
N GLY A 61 13.41 0.75 -1.56
CA GLY A 61 12.81 -0.40 -0.89
C GLY A 61 12.66 -0.26 0.63
N LEU A 62 12.93 0.91 1.20
CA LEU A 62 12.75 1.17 2.63
C LEU A 62 11.27 1.00 3.01
N VAL A 63 10.98 0.08 3.93
CA VAL A 63 9.63 -0.08 4.50
C VAL A 63 9.24 1.21 5.21
N LEU A 64 8.14 1.79 4.77
CA LEU A 64 7.59 3.03 5.30
C LEU A 64 6.61 2.70 6.41
N SER A 65 6.52 3.58 7.41
CA SER A 65 5.61 3.42 8.53
C SER A 65 5.34 4.79 9.13
N SER A 66 4.06 5.11 9.32
CA SER A 66 3.65 6.39 9.92
C SER A 66 4.04 6.50 11.40
N GLU A 67 4.25 5.36 12.06
CA GLU A 67 4.56 5.28 13.50
C GLU A 67 6.07 5.33 13.79
N ALA A 68 6.92 5.02 12.81
CA ALA A 68 8.36 4.99 13.00
C ALA A 68 9.00 6.31 12.55
N GLU A 69 9.73 6.94 13.48
CA GLU A 69 10.42 8.20 13.22
C GLU A 69 11.38 8.08 12.01
N GLY A 70 11.26 9.00 11.06
CA GLY A 70 12.06 9.01 9.83
C GLY A 70 11.62 8.01 8.74
N ARG A 71 10.63 7.15 8.99
CA ARG A 71 10.06 6.23 7.98
C ARG A 71 8.73 6.73 7.40
N GLY A 72 8.44 8.01 7.57
CA GLY A 72 7.27 8.66 6.97
C GLY A 72 7.26 8.50 5.45
N CYS A 73 6.05 8.38 4.91
CA CYS A 73 5.79 8.36 3.48
C CYS A 73 5.59 9.77 2.94
N TYR A 74 6.20 10.04 1.79
CA TYR A 74 6.14 11.30 1.07
C TYR A 74 5.66 11.00 -0.35
N PRO A 75 4.35 11.18 -0.64
CA PRO A 75 3.82 10.93 -1.95
C PRO A 75 4.26 12.00 -2.96
N LEU A 76 4.62 11.59 -4.17
CA LEU A 76 5.00 12.48 -5.28
C LEU A 76 4.58 11.88 -6.62
N ASP A 77 3.72 12.57 -7.37
CA ASP A 77 3.25 12.13 -8.70
C ASP A 77 2.74 10.68 -8.68
N ASP A 78 1.85 10.36 -7.74
CA ASP A 78 1.31 9.01 -7.51
C ASP A 78 2.31 7.95 -6.99
N HIS A 79 3.57 8.33 -6.77
CA HIS A 79 4.60 7.47 -6.18
C HIS A 79 4.71 7.57 -4.67
N VAL A 80 5.02 6.45 -4.03
CA VAL A 80 5.23 6.27 -2.59
C VAL A 80 6.73 6.28 -2.29
N LEU A 81 7.23 7.36 -1.68
CA LEU A 81 8.67 7.58 -1.47
C LEU A 81 9.00 7.85 0.00
N CYS A 82 10.25 7.57 0.38
CA CYS A 82 10.79 8.06 1.65
C CYS A 82 11.23 9.52 1.53
N LYS A 83 11.44 10.19 2.67
CA LYS A 83 11.87 11.60 2.73
C LYS A 83 13.05 11.91 1.79
N SER A 84 14.08 11.07 1.82
CA SER A 84 15.30 11.28 1.04
C SER A 84 15.09 11.09 -0.47
N CYS A 85 14.35 10.06 -0.88
CA CYS A 85 14.07 9.80 -2.31
C CYS A 85 13.11 10.84 -2.88
N ASN A 86 12.09 11.23 -2.11
CA ASN A 86 11.21 12.34 -2.47
C ASN A 86 12.01 13.64 -2.69
N ALA A 87 12.87 14.02 -1.74
CA ALA A 87 13.70 15.23 -1.87
C ALA A 87 14.57 15.20 -3.14
N LYS A 88 15.16 14.05 -3.48
CA LYS A 88 15.94 13.88 -4.72
C LYS A 88 15.09 14.07 -5.97
N ARG A 89 13.92 13.43 -6.04
CA ARG A 89 13.01 13.56 -7.20
C ARG A 89 12.50 14.99 -7.36
N VAL A 90 12.08 15.63 -6.27
CA VAL A 90 11.65 17.04 -6.28
C VAL A 90 12.77 17.95 -6.80
N GLN A 91 14.00 17.80 -6.30
CA GLN A 91 15.14 18.59 -6.77
C GLN A 91 15.44 18.39 -8.26
N ALA A 92 15.38 17.14 -8.74
CA ALA A 92 15.53 16.84 -10.16
C ALA A 92 14.45 17.55 -10.99
N LEU A 93 13.17 17.38 -10.63
CA LEU A 93 12.03 18.02 -11.30
C LEU A 93 12.19 19.55 -11.37
N THR A 94 12.57 20.19 -10.27
CA THR A 94 12.80 21.64 -10.23
C THR A 94 13.98 22.08 -11.08
N SER A 95 15.02 21.26 -11.22
CA SER A 95 16.21 21.59 -12.03
C SER A 95 15.91 21.53 -13.53
N HIS A 96 15.07 20.57 -13.96
CA HIS A 96 14.70 20.39 -15.36
C HIS A 96 13.81 21.51 -15.90
N MET A 97 13.01 22.19 -15.06
CA MET A 97 12.20 23.37 -15.46
C MET A 97 13.03 24.61 -15.83
N THR A 98 14.35 24.61 -15.60
CA THR A 98 15.23 25.76 -15.88
C THR A 98 15.96 25.67 -17.22
N THR A 99 15.84 24.54 -17.95
CA THR A 99 16.58 24.30 -19.20
C THR A 99 15.71 24.45 -20.45
N GLU A 100 14.42 24.76 -20.30
CA GLU A 100 13.45 24.89 -21.41
C GLU A 100 13.04 26.36 -21.69
N LEU A 101 13.86 27.33 -21.29
CA LEU A 101 13.68 28.77 -21.58
C LEU A 101 14.80 29.32 -22.47
#